data_AF-W6V2J7-F1
#
_entry.id   AF-W6V2J7-F1
#
_cell.length_a   1.000
_cell.length_b   1.000
_cell.length_c   1.000
_cell.angle_alpha   90.00
_cell.angle_beta   90.00
_cell.angle_gamma   90.00
#
_symmetry.space_group_name_H-M   'P 1'
#
loop_
_entity.id
_entity.type
_entity.pdbx_description
1 polymer ?
#
loop_
_entity_poly.entity_id
_entity_poly.type
_entity_poly.pdbx_seq_one_letter_code
_entity_poly.pdbx_strand_id
1 'polypeptide(L)'
;MVTSQGDDNMTINTQELAAPVIVEPKERDRVDNQFRFRGTGVPGAIVHVVSVFDNSPVLRVPVASDGTWASGPSDPLPNGPNKVRSFQMLNQERSHDSPELTFTVQ
;
A
#
# COMPACT_ATOMS: atom_id res chain seq x y z
N MET A 1 -7.92 -38.63 40.30
CA MET A 1 -7.87 -38.33 38.86
C MET A 1 -9.02 -37.39 38.56
N VAL A 2 -8.73 -36.12 38.29
CA VAL A 2 -9.64 -35.20 37.61
C VAL A 2 -8.83 -34.55 36.51
N THR A 3 -9.32 -34.70 35.28
CA THR A 3 -8.67 -34.38 34.02
C THR A 3 -8.55 -32.87 33.81
N SER A 4 -7.35 -32.40 33.50
CA SER A 4 -7.07 -31.08 32.95
C SER A 4 -7.83 -30.91 31.63
N GLN A 5 -8.80 -29.99 31.60
CA GLN A 5 -9.57 -29.69 30.40
C GLN A 5 -9.17 -28.31 29.87
N GLY A 6 -8.28 -28.34 28.87
CA GLY A 6 -8.20 -27.38 27.78
C GLY A 6 -7.83 -25.94 28.13
N ASP A 7 -6.55 -25.69 28.41
CA ASP A 7 -5.93 -24.41 28.05
C ASP A 7 -5.74 -24.35 26.52
N ASP A 8 -6.82 -24.44 25.75
CA ASP A 8 -6.79 -24.08 24.34
C ASP A 8 -7.00 -22.57 24.25
N ASN A 9 -6.04 -21.83 24.78
CA ASN A 9 -5.83 -20.45 24.39
C ASN A 9 -5.32 -20.47 22.94
N MET A 10 -6.23 -20.74 21.99
CA MET A 10 -6.01 -20.52 20.58
C MET A 10 -6.06 -19.01 20.35
N THR A 11 -5.05 -18.31 20.87
CA THR A 11 -4.70 -16.99 20.35
C THR A 11 -4.28 -17.25 18.91
N ILE A 12 -5.18 -17.05 17.96
CA ILE A 12 -4.76 -16.99 16.57
C ILE A 12 -3.91 -15.73 16.49
N ASN A 13 -2.59 -15.90 16.58
CA ASN A 13 -1.61 -14.86 16.34
C ASN A 13 -1.65 -14.49 14.84
N THR A 14 -2.75 -13.92 14.37
CA THR A 14 -2.80 -13.30 13.05
C THR A 14 -2.21 -11.91 13.22
N GLN A 15 -0.90 -11.80 12.98
CA GLN A 15 -0.27 -10.48 12.89
C GLN A 15 -0.81 -9.79 11.63
N GLU A 16 -1.77 -8.88 11.80
CA GLU A 16 -2.37 -8.14 10.71
C GLU A 16 -1.30 -7.38 9.91
N LEU A 17 -1.27 -7.60 8.60
CA LEU A 17 -0.36 -6.88 7.70
C LEU A 17 -0.71 -5.39 7.64
N ALA A 18 0.18 -4.53 8.13
CA ALA A 18 0.01 -3.08 8.08
C ALA A 18 -0.16 -2.57 6.63
N ALA A 19 -0.97 -1.53 6.42
CA ALA A 19 -1.10 -0.87 5.13
C ALA A 19 0.20 -0.12 4.76
N PRO A 20 0.55 -0.01 3.46
CA PRO A 20 1.65 0.84 3.04
C PRO A 20 1.27 2.32 3.18
N VAL A 21 2.28 3.18 3.28
CA VAL A 21 2.12 4.63 3.36
C VAL A 21 2.74 5.26 2.12
N ILE A 22 2.00 6.12 1.43
CA ILE A 22 2.54 6.97 0.37
C ILE A 22 3.05 8.27 1.02
N VAL A 23 4.33 8.56 0.84
CA VAL A 23 5.01 9.77 1.34
C VAL A 23 5.08 10.85 0.27
N GLU A 24 5.28 10.47 -1.00
CA GLU A 24 5.20 11.35 -2.15
C GLU A 24 4.35 10.72 -3.26
N PRO A 25 3.49 11.49 -3.95
CA PRO A 25 3.15 12.88 -3.64
C PRO A 25 2.41 12.99 -2.29
N LYS A 26 2.37 14.19 -1.70
CA LYS A 26 1.57 14.50 -0.51
C LYS A 26 0.15 14.90 -0.91
N GLU A 27 -0.73 14.90 0.09
CA GLU A 27 -2.12 15.31 -0.09
C GLU A 27 -2.20 16.74 -0.66
N ARG A 28 -2.87 16.85 -1.80
CA ARG A 28 -3.11 18.06 -2.61
C ARG A 28 -1.87 18.65 -3.29
N ASP A 29 -0.81 17.87 -3.43
CA ASP A 29 0.35 18.26 -4.22
C ASP A 29 0.02 18.47 -5.71
N ARG A 30 0.84 19.29 -6.37
CA ARG A 30 0.86 19.43 -7.83
C ARG A 30 2.20 18.92 -8.35
N VAL A 31 2.16 17.98 -9.28
CA VAL A 31 3.33 17.30 -9.83
C VAL A 31 3.30 17.30 -11.36
N ASP A 32 4.45 17.26 -12.01
CA ASP A 32 4.53 16.99 -13.45
C ASP A 32 4.32 15.50 -13.76
N ASN A 33 4.26 15.11 -15.04
CA ASN A 33 4.05 13.71 -15.41
C ASN A 33 5.25 12.79 -15.13
N GLN A 34 6.42 13.33 -14.75
CA GLN A 34 7.65 12.58 -14.49
C GLN A 34 7.87 12.31 -12.99
N PHE A 35 6.87 12.60 -12.17
CA PHE A 35 6.91 12.34 -10.74
C PHE A 35 7.08 10.85 -10.41
N ARG A 36 7.56 10.60 -9.19
CA ARG A 36 7.64 9.25 -8.62
C ARG A 36 6.79 9.18 -7.37
N PHE A 37 6.11 8.05 -7.21
CA PHE A 37 5.60 7.68 -5.91
C PHE A 37 6.75 7.22 -5.02
N ARG A 38 6.71 7.62 -3.75
CA ARG A 38 7.60 7.11 -2.70
C ARG A 38 6.78 6.75 -1.50
N GLY A 39 7.24 5.77 -0.74
CA GLY A 39 6.58 5.43 0.50
C GLY A 39 7.28 4.37 1.33
N THR A 40 6.55 3.89 2.33
CA THR A 40 6.98 2.81 3.21
C THR A 40 6.01 1.64 3.14
N GLY A 41 6.50 0.44 3.45
CA GLY A 41 5.71 -0.78 3.53
C GLY A 41 6.43 -1.84 4.35
N VAL A 42 5.88 -3.04 4.40
CA VAL A 42 6.56 -4.17 5.07
C VAL A 42 7.63 -4.73 4.13
N PRO A 43 8.90 -4.85 4.56
CA PRO A 43 9.98 -5.39 3.72
C PRO A 43 9.62 -6.72 3.04
N GLY A 44 9.91 -6.84 1.74
CA GLY A 44 9.58 -8.02 0.93
C GLY A 44 8.12 -8.12 0.48
N ALA A 45 7.23 -7.26 0.99
CA ALA A 45 5.87 -7.13 0.46
C ALA A 45 5.90 -6.47 -0.93
N ILE A 46 4.79 -6.61 -1.65
CA ILE A 46 4.55 -5.87 -2.89
C ILE A 46 3.46 -4.85 -2.66
N VAL A 47 3.77 -3.56 -2.89
CA VAL A 47 2.79 -2.48 -2.84
C VAL A 47 2.06 -2.37 -4.17
N HIS A 48 0.75 -2.22 -4.08
CA HIS A 48 -0.16 -1.92 -5.18
C HIS A 48 -0.74 -0.54 -4.94
N VAL A 49 -0.51 0.41 -5.86
CA VAL A 49 -1.24 1.69 -5.90
C VAL A 49 -2.31 1.58 -6.96
N VAL A 50 -3.54 1.94 -6.62
CA VAL A 50 -4.70 1.86 -7.51
C VAL A 50 -5.43 3.20 -7.56
N SER A 51 -6.03 3.49 -8.70
CA SER A 51 -6.95 4.62 -8.86
C SER A 51 -8.21 4.40 -8.03
N VAL A 52 -8.69 5.44 -7.36
CA VAL A 52 -9.95 5.39 -6.61
C VAL A 52 -11.17 5.43 -7.53
N PHE A 53 -11.05 5.99 -8.73
CA PHE A 53 -12.19 6.18 -9.62
C PHE A 53 -12.67 4.89 -10.27
N ASP A 54 -11.75 3.98 -10.59
CA ASP A 54 -12.01 2.78 -11.39
C ASP A 54 -11.27 1.53 -10.87
N ASN A 55 -10.52 1.62 -9.78
CA ASN A 55 -9.66 0.55 -9.23
C ASN A 55 -8.60 0.04 -10.21
N SER A 56 -8.27 0.81 -11.25
CA SER A 56 -7.21 0.44 -12.19
C SER A 56 -5.84 0.47 -11.49
N PRO A 57 -4.93 -0.46 -11.85
CA PRO A 57 -3.58 -0.47 -11.29
C PRO A 57 -2.78 0.73 -11.81
N VAL A 58 -2.24 1.53 -10.89
CA VAL A 58 -1.36 2.67 -11.20
C VAL A 58 0.10 2.24 -11.17
N LEU A 59 0.51 1.49 -10.15
CA LEU A 59 1.85 0.90 -10.07
C LEU A 59 1.84 -0.35 -9.19
N ARG A 60 2.85 -1.19 -9.40
CA ARG A 60 3.18 -2.32 -8.52
C ARG A 60 4.69 -2.34 -8.27
N VAL A 61 5.11 -2.29 -7.00
CA VAL A 61 6.53 -2.14 -6.64
C VAL A 61 6.88 -2.98 -5.40
N PRO A 62 8.03 -3.67 -5.38
CA PRO A 62 8.51 -4.34 -4.17
C PRO A 62 8.98 -3.35 -3.11
N VAL A 63 8.74 -3.68 -1.84
CA VAL A 63 9.33 -2.96 -0.70
C VAL A 63 10.74 -3.49 -0.46
N ALA A 64 11.72 -2.59 -0.41
CA ALA A 64 13.11 -2.91 -0.12
C ALA A 64 13.28 -3.41 1.33
N SER A 65 14.46 -3.98 1.63
CA SER A 65 14.77 -4.51 2.96
C SER A 65 14.75 -3.45 4.07
N ASP A 66 14.91 -2.18 3.73
CA ASP A 66 14.84 -1.04 4.66
C ASP A 66 13.40 -0.52 4.87
N GLY A 67 12.41 -1.16 4.25
CA GLY A 67 11.00 -0.79 4.36
C GLY A 67 10.57 0.33 3.40
N THR A 68 11.45 0.81 2.54
CA THR A 68 11.14 1.87 1.58
C THR A 68 10.78 1.32 0.20
N TRP A 69 10.04 2.10 -0.57
CA TRP A 69 9.78 1.83 -1.98
C TRP A 69 9.68 3.14 -2.76
N ALA A 70 10.05 3.09 -4.04
CA ALA A 70 9.89 4.21 -4.96
C ALA A 70 9.75 3.72 -6.40
N SER A 71 8.77 4.24 -7.14
CA SER A 71 8.58 3.94 -8.56
C SER A 71 7.77 5.05 -9.23
N GLY A 72 7.92 5.20 -10.56
CA GLY A 72 6.95 5.94 -11.36
C GLY A 72 5.65 5.13 -11.55
N PRO A 73 4.56 5.77 -11.99
CA PRO A 73 3.40 5.09 -12.56
C PRO A 73 3.82 4.16 -13.72
N SER A 74 3.09 3.07 -13.94
CA SER A 74 3.33 2.20 -15.11
C SER A 74 3.00 2.88 -16.43
N ASP A 75 1.96 3.72 -16.43
CA ASP A 75 1.51 4.54 -17.56
C ASP A 75 1.36 6.00 -17.10
N PRO A 76 1.57 7.00 -17.99
CA PRO A 76 1.34 8.40 -17.64
C PRO A 76 -0.07 8.63 -17.13
N LEU A 77 -0.17 9.25 -15.95
CA LEU A 77 -1.46 9.65 -15.40
C LEU A 77 -2.03 10.87 -16.14
N PRO A 78 -3.36 10.98 -16.27
CA PRO A 78 -3.99 12.12 -16.94
C PRO A 78 -3.72 13.42 -16.18
N ASN A 79 -3.51 14.51 -16.92
CA ASN A 79 -3.45 15.85 -16.35
C ASN A 79 -4.76 16.19 -15.63
N GLY A 80 -4.63 16.89 -14.51
CA GLY A 80 -5.73 17.23 -13.62
C GLY A 80 -5.75 16.42 -12.32
N PRO A 81 -6.88 16.46 -11.59
CA PRO A 81 -7.02 15.79 -10.30
C PRO A 81 -6.91 14.27 -10.44
N ASN A 82 -6.05 13.67 -9.64
CA ASN A 82 -5.90 12.23 -9.49
C ASN A 82 -6.15 11.85 -8.02
N LYS A 83 -6.75 10.68 -7.81
CA LYS A 83 -7.04 10.15 -6.47
C LYS A 83 -6.68 8.67 -6.42
N VAL A 84 -5.80 8.31 -5.49
CA VAL A 84 -5.27 6.94 -5.38
C VAL A 84 -5.41 6.42 -3.95
N ARG A 85 -5.33 5.11 -3.80
CA ARG A 85 -5.08 4.44 -2.53
C ARG A 85 -4.13 3.27 -2.76
N SER A 86 -3.64 2.67 -1.70
CA SER A 86 -2.66 1.59 -1.80
C SER A 86 -2.94 0.46 -0.81
N PHE A 87 -2.50 -0.74 -1.16
CA PHE A 87 -2.46 -1.89 -0.25
C PHE A 87 -1.19 -2.68 -0.56
N GLN A 88 -0.82 -3.61 0.31
CA GLN A 88 0.32 -4.49 0.06
C GLN A 88 -0.02 -5.96 0.25
N MET A 89 0.71 -6.81 -0.47
CA MET A 89 0.63 -8.26 -0.41
C MET A 89 1.92 -8.83 0.16
N LEU A 90 1.84 -9.69 1.18
CA LEU A 90 2.96 -10.47 1.70
C LEU A 90 2.48 -11.89 1.98
N ASN A 91 3.15 -12.91 1.42
CA ASN A 91 2.79 -14.32 1.62
C ASN A 91 1.29 -14.61 1.36
N GLN A 92 0.73 -13.99 0.32
CA GLN A 92 -0.69 -14.08 -0.06
C GLN A 92 -1.68 -13.39 0.90
N GLU A 93 -1.23 -12.85 2.03
CA GLU A 93 -2.01 -11.96 2.88
C GLU A 93 -2.05 -10.55 2.29
N ARG A 94 -3.24 -9.93 2.30
CA ARG A 94 -3.46 -8.55 1.88
C ARG A 94 -3.65 -7.66 3.11
N SER A 95 -3.01 -6.51 3.14
CA SER A 95 -3.29 -5.47 4.14
C SER A 95 -4.66 -4.82 3.94
N HIS A 96 -5.12 -4.06 4.93
CA HIS A 96 -6.13 -3.02 4.68
C HIS A 96 -5.66 -2.02 3.60
N ASP A 97 -6.61 -1.32 2.98
CA ASP A 97 -6.32 -0.19 2.10
C ASP A 97 -5.81 1.01 2.93
N SER A 98 -4.86 1.75 2.38
CA SER A 98 -4.43 3.05 2.90
C SER A 98 -5.57 4.06 2.81
N PRO A 99 -5.48 5.20 3.54
CA PRO A 99 -6.27 6.37 3.22
C PRO A 99 -6.10 6.75 1.74
N GLU A 100 -7.11 7.44 1.21
CA GLU A 100 -7.05 7.98 -0.13
C GLU A 100 -6.13 9.21 -0.17
N LEU A 101 -5.38 9.34 -1.25
CA LEU A 101 -4.46 10.43 -1.54
C LEU A 101 -4.94 11.15 -2.79
N THR A 102 -5.20 12.45 -2.68
CA THR A 102 -5.56 13.33 -3.80
C THR A 102 -4.37 14.18 -4.20
N PHE A 103 -4.07 14.30 -5.49
CA PHE A 103 -3.03 15.18 -6.02
C PHE A 103 -3.42 15.64 -7.44
N THR A 104 -2.64 16.51 -8.06
CA THR A 104 -2.90 17.02 -9.42
C THR A 104 -1.66 16.86 -10.30
N VAL A 105 -1.85 16.27 -11.48
CA VAL A 105 -0.81 16.19 -12.52
C VAL A 105 -0.96 17.37 -13.47
N GLN A 106 0.13 18.03 -13.87
CA GLN A 106 0.11 19.20 -14.76
C GLN A 106 1.16 19.13 -15.87
#